data_AF-A0A8T7EJ95-F1
#
_entry.id   AF-A0A8T7EJ95-F1
#
_cell.length_a   1.000
_cell.length_b   1.000
_cell.length_c   1.000
_cell.angle_alpha   90.00
_cell.angle_beta   90.00
_cell.angle_gamma   90.00
#
_symmetry.space_group_name_H-M   'P 1'
#
loop_
_entity.id
_entity.type
_entity.pdbx_description
1 polymer ?
#
loop_
_entity_poly.entity_id
_entity_poly.type
_entity_poly.pdbx_seq_one_letter_code
_entity_poly.pdbx_strand_id
1 'polypeptide(L)'
;MDTQIIVAIVTGLFSAVITPLTAQVIIPAFKSSPIESKPKRPLLTFLQAGVGGIAGVLLGYFLLSPFFVSPCPPFASTRVDITSPVSGTSVPRLVTVQGTACHIPNGKELWLFVVPEGVTAYYPQTGPVVISSDGNWSASAYAGLDDPIDIGKGFILIAALADQQGSAAIRGYFAQSGSEFKGLEPLPQGIQIMAQVRVIRK
;
A
#
# COMPACT_ATOMS: atom_id res chain seq x y z
N MET A 1 12.79 -8.01 -28.22
CA MET A 1 12.61 -9.41 -27.78
C MET A 1 11.31 -9.44 -27.01
N ASP A 2 10.32 -10.10 -27.59
CA ASP A 2 8.89 -9.94 -27.34
C ASP A 2 8.40 -10.63 -26.07
N THR A 3 7.88 -9.84 -25.15
CA THR A 3 7.24 -10.29 -23.91
C THR A 3 5.72 -10.39 -24.11
N GLN A 4 5.28 -11.11 -25.14
CA GLN A 4 3.84 -11.39 -25.37
C GLN A 4 3.47 -12.89 -25.36
N ILE A 5 4.39 -13.79 -24.97
CA ILE A 5 4.17 -15.24 -25.13
C ILE A 5 3.98 -16.01 -23.80
N ILE A 6 4.06 -15.38 -22.62
CA ILE A 6 3.92 -16.11 -21.33
C ILE A 6 2.68 -15.65 -20.54
N VAL A 7 1.49 -15.74 -21.13
CA VAL A 7 0.22 -15.64 -20.37
C VAL A 7 -0.81 -16.71 -20.80
N ALA A 8 -0.58 -17.45 -21.89
CA ALA A 8 -1.59 -18.35 -22.46
C ALA A 8 -1.58 -19.82 -21.96
N ILE A 9 -0.82 -20.18 -20.92
CA ILE A 9 -0.67 -21.61 -20.51
C ILE A 9 -1.40 -21.97 -19.19
N VAL A 10 -1.87 -21.02 -18.38
CA VAL A 10 -2.40 -21.36 -17.04
C VAL A 10 -3.94 -21.47 -16.98
N THR A 11 -4.68 -21.03 -17.99
CA THR A 11 -6.17 -21.06 -18.01
C THR A 11 -6.74 -22.23 -18.82
N GLY A 12 -6.22 -23.44 -18.61
CA GLY A 12 -6.70 -24.59 -19.37
C GLY A 12 -6.44 -25.93 -18.74
N LEU A 13 -6.85 -26.18 -17.49
CA LEU A 13 -7.03 -27.53 -16.94
C LEU A 13 -7.56 -27.48 -15.50
N PHE A 14 -8.85 -27.18 -15.30
CA PHE A 14 -9.58 -27.69 -14.13
C PHE A 14 -11.01 -28.08 -14.54
N SER A 15 -11.04 -29.25 -15.16
CA SER A 15 -11.99 -30.35 -15.01
C SER A 15 -13.32 -30.02 -14.32
N ALA A 16 -14.36 -30.00 -15.14
CA ALA A 16 -15.69 -30.42 -14.74
C ALA A 16 -15.69 -31.91 -14.37
N VAL A 17 -15.85 -32.24 -13.08
CA VAL A 17 -16.40 -33.53 -12.62
C VAL A 17 -17.08 -33.31 -11.25
N ILE A 18 -18.39 -33.05 -11.26
CA ILE A 18 -19.22 -33.29 -10.07
C ILE A 18 -20.28 -34.32 -10.48
N THR A 19 -20.02 -35.56 -10.09
CA THR A 19 -20.91 -36.71 -10.25
C THR A 19 -22.03 -36.62 -9.20
N PRO A 20 -23.32 -36.75 -9.54
CA PRO A 20 -24.36 -37.03 -8.55
C PRO A 20 -24.39 -38.55 -8.30
N LEU A 21 -24.02 -38.97 -7.08
CA LEU A 21 -24.06 -40.36 -6.66
C LEU A 21 -24.97 -40.53 -5.44
N THR A 22 -26.27 -40.56 -5.65
CA THR A 22 -27.24 -41.21 -4.74
C THR A 22 -28.51 -41.57 -5.50
N ALA A 23 -28.48 -42.69 -6.21
CA ALA A 23 -29.69 -43.39 -6.65
C ALA A 23 -29.50 -44.87 -6.29
N GLN A 24 -30.05 -45.29 -5.15
CA GLN A 24 -30.39 -46.69 -4.84
C GLN A 24 -30.90 -46.78 -3.40
N VAL A 25 -32.21 -46.64 -3.19
CA VAL A 25 -32.93 -47.27 -2.08
C VAL A 25 -34.40 -47.51 -2.50
N ILE A 26 -34.68 -48.78 -2.83
CA ILE A 26 -35.92 -49.55 -2.55
C ILE A 26 -37.21 -49.17 -3.30
N ILE A 27 -37.61 -50.05 -4.22
CA ILE A 27 -39.02 -50.34 -4.59
C ILE A 27 -39.35 -51.72 -3.97
N PRO A 28 -40.56 -51.89 -3.38
CA PRO A 28 -41.41 -52.96 -3.90
C PRO A 28 -42.86 -52.52 -4.12
N ALA A 29 -43.33 -52.86 -5.33
CA ALA A 29 -44.64 -53.40 -5.70
C ALA A 29 -45.91 -52.88 -4.99
N PHE A 30 -46.75 -52.16 -5.74
CA PHE A 30 -48.21 -52.34 -5.68
C PHE A 30 -48.89 -52.01 -7.02
N LYS A 31 -49.42 -53.08 -7.64
CA LYS A 31 -50.76 -53.22 -8.25
C LYS A 31 -51.22 -52.26 -9.37
N SER A 32 -51.51 -52.90 -10.50
CA SER A 32 -52.09 -52.42 -11.75
C SER A 32 -53.42 -51.65 -11.63
N SER A 33 -53.57 -50.58 -12.40
CA SER A 33 -54.79 -50.23 -13.18
C SER A 33 -54.46 -49.19 -14.26
N PRO A 34 -55.08 -49.26 -15.45
CA PRO A 34 -54.79 -48.39 -16.58
C PRO A 34 -55.76 -47.19 -16.62
N ILE A 35 -55.26 -45.97 -16.52
CA ILE A 35 -56.00 -44.78 -16.98
C ILE A 35 -55.04 -43.86 -17.73
N GLU A 36 -55.34 -43.73 -19.02
CA GLU A 36 -54.81 -42.80 -19.99
C GLU A 36 -55.06 -41.35 -19.56
N SER A 37 -54.00 -40.53 -19.51
CA SER A 37 -54.14 -39.08 -19.44
C SER A 37 -53.02 -38.37 -20.20
N LYS A 38 -53.44 -37.53 -21.15
CA LYS A 38 -52.70 -36.63 -22.05
C LYS A 38 -51.41 -36.00 -21.50
N PRO A 39 -50.36 -35.82 -22.33
CA PRO A 39 -49.17 -35.08 -21.93
C PRO A 39 -49.45 -33.58 -21.89
N LYS A 40 -49.46 -32.99 -20.68
CA LYS A 40 -49.31 -31.53 -20.49
C LYS A 40 -47.83 -31.20 -20.51
N ARG A 41 -47.39 -30.46 -21.53
CA ARG A 41 -46.01 -29.94 -21.64
C ARG A 41 -45.68 -29.05 -20.43
N PRO A 42 -44.60 -29.29 -19.67
CA PRO A 42 -44.13 -28.33 -18.69
C PRO A 42 -43.28 -27.28 -19.39
N LEU A 43 -43.92 -26.15 -19.68
CA LEU A 43 -43.29 -24.91 -20.13
C LEU A 43 -43.01 -24.06 -18.89
N LEU A 44 -41.91 -24.28 -18.16
CA LEU A 44 -41.23 -23.30 -17.29
C LEU A 44 -40.12 -23.96 -16.43
N THR A 45 -38.91 -24.15 -16.96
CA THR A 45 -37.71 -24.40 -16.14
C THR A 45 -36.46 -23.96 -16.91
N PHE A 46 -36.37 -22.68 -17.28
CA PHE A 46 -35.13 -22.12 -17.86
C PHE A 46 -34.93 -20.66 -17.47
N LEU A 47 -35.07 -20.33 -16.18
CA LEU A 47 -34.82 -18.97 -15.67
C LEU A 47 -34.18 -18.98 -14.27
N GLN A 48 -33.22 -19.88 -14.02
CA GLN A 48 -32.43 -19.86 -12.78
C GLN A 48 -30.92 -20.11 -12.96
N ALA A 49 -30.39 -20.11 -14.19
CA ALA A 49 -28.96 -20.32 -14.43
C ALA A 49 -28.13 -19.02 -14.57
N GLY A 50 -28.76 -17.85 -14.68
CA GLY A 50 -28.06 -16.59 -15.02
C GLY A 50 -27.47 -15.80 -13.86
N VAL A 51 -27.95 -16.00 -12.63
CA VAL A 51 -27.63 -15.09 -11.49
C VAL A 51 -26.45 -15.60 -10.64
N GLY A 52 -26.17 -16.91 -10.62
CA GLY A 52 -25.07 -17.48 -9.82
C GLY A 52 -23.66 -17.22 -10.37
N GLY A 53 -23.51 -17.14 -11.70
CA GLY A 53 -22.21 -17.02 -12.35
C GLY A 53 -21.52 -15.66 -12.14
N ILE A 54 -22.29 -14.57 -12.16
CA ILE A 54 -21.75 -13.21 -12.02
C ILE A 54 -21.29 -12.95 -10.57
N ALA A 55 -22.04 -13.45 -9.57
CA ALA A 55 -21.66 -13.33 -8.17
C ALA A 55 -20.35 -14.08 -7.85
N GLY A 56 -20.14 -15.27 -8.42
CA GLY A 56 -18.92 -16.05 -8.23
C GLY A 56 -17.67 -15.40 -8.83
N VAL A 57 -17.76 -14.80 -10.02
CA VAL A 57 -16.64 -14.10 -10.66
C VAL A 57 -16.27 -12.82 -9.92
N LEU A 58 -17.26 -12.04 -9.46
CA LEU A 58 -17.01 -10.84 -8.66
C LEU A 58 -16.40 -11.18 -7.30
N LEU A 59 -16.87 -12.24 -6.64
CA LEU A 59 -16.32 -12.70 -5.36
C LEU A 59 -14.89 -13.24 -5.53
N GLY A 60 -14.63 -13.99 -6.61
CA GLY A 60 -13.29 -14.46 -6.95
C GLY A 60 -12.31 -13.33 -7.25
N TYR A 61 -12.75 -12.31 -8.00
CA TYR A 61 -11.95 -11.11 -8.25
C TYR A 61 -11.69 -10.31 -6.97
N PHE A 62 -12.67 -10.20 -6.07
CA PHE A 62 -12.51 -9.49 -4.79
C PHE A 62 -11.62 -10.23 -3.78
N LEU A 63 -11.54 -11.57 -3.84
CA LEU A 63 -10.68 -12.38 -2.97
C LEU A 63 -9.26 -12.55 -3.50
N LEU A 64 -9.03 -12.40 -4.81
CA LEU A 64 -7.71 -12.50 -5.44
C LEU A 64 -7.06 -11.14 -5.74
N SER A 65 -7.80 -10.02 -5.64
CA SER A 65 -7.31 -8.69 -6.01
C SER A 65 -6.21 -8.05 -5.15
N PRO A 66 -5.94 -8.42 -3.88
CA PRO A 66 -4.92 -7.69 -3.13
C PRO A 66 -3.48 -8.13 -3.42
N PHE A 67 -3.24 -9.16 -4.25
CA PHE A 67 -1.94 -9.85 -4.22
C PHE A 67 -0.84 -9.39 -5.20
N PHE A 68 -1.10 -8.59 -6.24
CA PHE A 68 -0.04 -8.34 -7.24
C PHE A 68 -0.01 -6.96 -7.90
N VAL A 69 -0.35 -5.89 -7.18
CA VAL A 69 0.12 -4.56 -7.61
C VAL A 69 1.35 -4.22 -6.79
N SER A 70 2.51 -4.70 -7.26
CA SER A 70 3.79 -4.27 -6.70
C SER A 70 3.81 -2.73 -6.70
N PRO A 71 4.06 -2.07 -5.56
CA PRO A 71 4.10 -0.60 -5.48
C PRO A 71 5.22 0.01 -6.36
N CYS A 72 6.09 -0.84 -6.92
CA CYS A 72 7.24 -0.48 -7.73
C CYS A 72 7.19 -1.09 -9.15
N PRO A 73 6.73 -0.35 -10.17
CA PRO A 73 6.81 -0.79 -11.56
C PRO A 73 8.28 -0.75 -12.05
N PRO A 74 8.85 -1.81 -12.66
CA PRO A 74 10.29 -2.01 -12.87
C PRO A 74 11.03 -0.97 -13.75
N PHE A 75 10.34 0.05 -14.26
CA PHE A 75 10.92 1.13 -15.09
C PHE A 75 10.40 2.51 -14.73
N ALA A 76 9.80 2.67 -13.54
CA ALA A 76 9.35 3.97 -13.08
C ALA A 76 10.53 4.84 -12.65
N SER A 77 10.33 6.16 -12.63
CA SER A 77 11.28 7.08 -12.01
C SER A 77 11.42 6.81 -10.51
N THR A 78 12.50 7.31 -9.92
CA THR A 78 12.67 7.34 -8.47
C THR A 78 11.46 8.00 -7.82
N ARG A 79 10.88 7.34 -6.82
CA ARG A 79 9.69 7.81 -6.10
C ARG A 79 9.86 7.55 -4.62
N VAL A 80 9.46 8.51 -3.80
CA VAL A 80 9.30 8.36 -2.36
C VAL A 80 8.01 9.04 -1.99
N ASP A 81 7.15 8.35 -1.26
CA ASP A 81 5.87 8.87 -0.79
C ASP A 81 5.78 8.70 0.73
N ILE A 82 5.14 9.66 1.41
CA ILE A 82 4.76 9.52 2.82
C ILE A 82 3.30 9.05 2.85
N THR A 83 3.04 7.88 3.41
CA THR A 83 1.70 7.28 3.51
C THR A 83 1.04 7.55 4.86
N SER A 84 1.85 7.75 5.91
CA SER A 84 1.38 8.14 7.24
C SER A 84 2.43 9.01 7.93
N PRO A 85 2.03 10.07 8.66
CA PRO A 85 0.67 10.58 8.79
C PRO A 85 0.16 11.22 7.49
N VAL A 86 -1.16 11.37 7.37
CA VAL A 86 -1.78 12.13 6.27
C VAL A 86 -1.85 13.61 6.60
N SER A 87 -1.90 14.46 5.57
CA SER A 87 -1.87 15.92 5.74
C SER A 87 -3.01 16.43 6.64
N GLY A 88 -2.68 17.36 7.54
CA GLY A 88 -3.61 17.97 8.48
C GLY A 88 -3.88 17.16 9.74
N THR A 89 -3.34 15.94 9.87
CA THR A 89 -3.57 15.09 11.04
C THR A 89 -2.89 15.66 12.29
N SER A 90 -3.59 15.55 13.42
CA SER A 90 -3.03 15.86 14.74
C SER A 90 -2.16 14.71 15.25
N VAL A 91 -0.90 14.98 15.58
CA VAL A 91 0.11 13.98 15.93
C VAL A 91 0.74 14.25 17.30
N PRO A 92 1.14 13.21 18.07
CA PRO A 92 1.97 13.38 19.25
C PRO A 92 3.33 13.99 18.89
N ARG A 93 4.15 14.33 19.90
CA ARG A 93 5.51 14.82 19.66
C ARG A 93 6.34 13.83 18.85
N LEU A 94 6.44 12.59 19.34
CA LEU A 94 7.12 11.51 18.65
C LEU A 94 6.16 10.85 17.66
N VAL A 95 6.42 11.05 16.38
CA VAL A 95 5.58 10.57 15.28
C VAL A 95 6.29 9.44 14.55
N THR A 96 5.60 8.32 14.37
CA THR A 96 6.03 7.30 13.41
C THR A 96 5.59 7.72 12.02
N VAL A 97 6.55 8.02 11.16
CA VAL A 97 6.34 8.30 9.74
C VAL A 97 6.52 7.00 8.97
N GLN A 98 5.62 6.75 8.04
CA GLN A 98 5.64 5.58 7.16
C GLN A 98 5.49 6.04 5.72
N GLY A 99 6.02 5.23 4.81
CA GLY A 99 5.91 5.52 3.40
C GLY A 99 6.39 4.39 2.52
N THR A 100 6.48 4.70 1.24
CA THR A 100 7.02 3.83 0.20
C THR A 100 8.17 4.50 -0.52
N ALA A 101 9.08 3.71 -1.06
CA ALA A 101 10.23 4.17 -1.83
C ALA A 101 10.52 3.19 -2.97
N CYS A 102 10.90 3.75 -4.12
CA CYS A 102 11.04 3.04 -5.37
C CYS A 102 12.18 3.59 -6.21
N HIS A 103 12.96 2.67 -6.81
CA HIS A 103 14.11 2.97 -7.68
C HIS A 103 15.03 4.05 -7.09
N ILE A 104 15.39 3.91 -5.81
CA ILE A 104 16.36 4.81 -5.18
C ILE A 104 17.73 4.59 -5.84
N PRO A 105 18.35 5.63 -6.43
CA PRO A 105 19.65 5.48 -7.07
C PRO A 105 20.71 5.04 -6.06
N ASN A 106 21.66 4.21 -6.52
CA ASN A 106 22.81 3.82 -5.71
C ASN A 106 23.56 5.07 -5.20
N GLY A 107 23.96 5.04 -3.93
CA GLY A 107 24.66 6.16 -3.29
C GLY A 107 23.76 7.30 -2.82
N LYS A 108 22.43 7.18 -2.93
CA LYS A 108 21.47 8.07 -2.26
C LYS A 108 20.86 7.40 -1.03
N GLU A 109 20.70 8.19 0.01
CA GLU A 109 20.09 7.78 1.28
C GLU A 109 18.76 8.51 1.50
N LEU A 110 17.76 7.83 2.03
CA LEU A 110 16.50 8.45 2.43
C LEU A 110 16.64 9.04 3.84
N TRP A 111 16.25 10.31 4.00
CA TRP A 111 16.28 11.03 5.27
C TRP A 111 14.94 11.70 5.55
N LEU A 112 14.61 11.80 6.84
CA LEU A 112 13.48 12.59 7.31
C LEU A 112 13.95 13.94 7.85
N PHE A 113 13.17 14.97 7.59
CA PHE A 113 13.33 16.30 8.15
C PHE A 113 12.01 16.77 8.73
N VAL A 114 12.10 17.64 9.74
CA VAL A 114 10.96 18.37 10.29
C VAL A 114 11.22 19.86 10.08
N VAL A 115 10.19 20.60 9.69
CA VAL A 115 10.22 22.06 9.55
C VAL A 115 9.02 22.64 10.29
N PRO A 116 9.20 23.40 11.39
CA PRO A 116 8.11 24.14 12.01
C PRO A 116 7.49 25.13 11.01
N GLU A 117 6.17 25.30 11.01
CA GLU A 117 5.53 26.26 10.12
C GLU A 117 5.99 27.70 10.38
N GLY A 118 6.25 28.44 9.30
CA GLY A 118 6.79 29.80 9.37
C GLY A 118 8.31 29.86 9.59
N VAL A 119 8.99 28.71 9.72
CA VAL A 119 10.44 28.60 9.80
C VAL A 119 10.98 27.99 8.50
N THR A 120 12.14 28.45 8.06
CA THR A 120 12.80 28.05 6.80
C THR A 120 13.93 27.05 7.00
N ALA A 121 14.35 26.85 8.26
CA ALA A 121 15.39 25.89 8.62
C ALA A 121 14.89 24.44 8.65
N TYR A 122 15.69 23.53 8.09
CA TYR A 122 15.40 22.10 8.04
C TYR A 122 16.09 21.37 9.20
N TYR A 123 15.33 20.55 9.94
CA TYR A 123 15.85 19.79 11.08
C TYR A 123 15.89 18.29 10.75
N PRO A 124 17.05 17.74 10.36
CA PRO A 124 17.21 16.30 10.14
C PRO A 124 16.79 15.49 11.35
N GLN A 125 16.10 14.38 11.12
CA GLN A 125 15.76 13.39 12.13
C GLN A 125 16.78 12.24 12.12
N THR A 126 16.81 11.45 13.19
CA THR A 126 17.70 10.29 13.29
C THR A 126 17.52 9.37 12.07
N GLY A 127 18.63 8.95 11.47
CA GLY A 127 18.64 8.20 10.21
C GLY A 127 20.05 7.78 9.78
N PRO A 128 20.24 7.30 8.54
CA PRO A 128 19.26 7.29 7.43
C PRO A 128 18.09 6.32 7.64
N VAL A 129 17.01 6.50 6.89
CA VAL A 129 15.83 5.62 6.90
C VAL A 129 16.15 4.31 6.20
N VAL A 130 15.84 3.19 6.85
CA VAL A 130 15.96 1.85 6.26
C VAL A 130 14.70 1.53 5.45
N ILE A 131 14.89 1.17 4.19
CA ILE A 131 13.83 0.75 3.27
C ILE A 131 13.82 -0.78 3.22
N SER A 132 12.66 -1.40 3.44
CA SER A 132 12.49 -2.85 3.33
C SER A 132 12.46 -3.32 1.88
N SER A 133 12.64 -4.63 1.67
CA SER A 133 12.72 -5.24 0.33
C SER A 133 11.44 -5.07 -0.52
N ASP A 134 10.31 -4.83 0.12
CA ASP A 134 9.01 -4.55 -0.51
C ASP A 134 8.81 -3.05 -0.83
N GLY A 135 9.81 -2.21 -0.55
CA GLY A 135 9.77 -0.76 -0.78
C GLY A 135 9.09 0.03 0.33
N ASN A 136 8.61 -0.61 1.39
CA ASN A 136 8.06 0.11 2.54
C ASN A 136 9.20 0.70 3.40
N TRP A 137 8.89 1.74 4.16
CA TRP A 137 9.82 2.28 5.15
C TRP A 137 9.07 2.88 6.34
N SER A 138 9.74 2.93 7.48
CA SER A 138 9.24 3.61 8.67
C SER A 138 10.39 4.22 9.47
N ALA A 139 10.17 5.43 9.99
CA ALA A 139 11.12 6.12 10.85
C ALA A 139 10.39 7.05 11.82
N SER A 140 11.08 7.45 12.89
CA SER A 140 10.53 8.38 13.88
C SER A 140 10.94 9.82 13.58
N ALA A 141 10.03 10.76 13.85
CA ALA A 141 10.28 12.19 13.77
C ALA A 141 9.70 12.92 14.99
N TYR A 142 10.33 14.01 15.41
CA TYR A 142 9.87 14.85 16.51
C TYR A 142 9.20 16.13 15.97
N ALA A 143 7.87 16.23 16.11
CA ALA A 143 7.11 17.43 15.81
C ALA A 143 7.19 18.42 16.97
N GLY A 144 8.24 19.25 16.98
CA GLY A 144 8.47 20.26 18.03
C GLY A 144 9.08 19.72 19.32
N LEU A 145 9.06 20.56 20.35
CA LEU A 145 9.61 20.26 21.67
C LEU A 145 8.56 19.58 22.58
N ASP A 146 9.02 19.09 23.75
CA ASP A 146 8.12 18.59 24.81
C ASP A 146 7.39 19.71 25.57
N ASP A 147 7.62 20.97 25.17
CA ASP A 147 6.99 22.14 25.74
C ASP A 147 5.55 22.33 25.21
N PRO A 148 4.55 22.62 26.09
CA PRO A 148 3.19 22.95 25.68
C PRO A 148 3.08 24.06 24.63
N ILE A 149 4.10 24.92 24.49
CA ILE A 149 4.14 26.03 23.52
C ILE A 149 3.95 25.57 22.08
N ASP A 150 4.30 24.32 21.75
CA ASP A 150 4.18 23.78 20.40
C ASP A 150 2.84 23.08 20.12
N ILE A 151 2.00 22.87 21.12
CA ILE A 151 0.66 22.30 20.93
C ILE A 151 -0.19 23.22 20.05
N GLY A 152 -0.85 22.63 19.06
CA GLY A 152 -1.65 23.33 18.05
C GLY A 152 -0.84 23.93 16.89
N LYS A 153 0.50 23.94 16.97
CA LYS A 153 1.35 24.43 15.87
C LYS A 153 1.46 23.41 14.74
N GLY A 154 1.65 23.92 13.53
CA GLY A 154 1.90 23.10 12.35
C GLY A 154 3.38 22.79 12.15
N PHE A 155 3.64 21.61 11.60
CA PHE A 155 4.96 21.13 11.21
C PHE A 155 4.87 20.46 9.84
N ILE A 156 5.90 20.63 9.00
CA ILE A 156 6.06 19.90 7.75
C ILE A 156 7.03 18.75 8.01
N LEU A 157 6.59 17.52 7.80
CA LEU A 157 7.45 16.34 7.75
C LEU A 157 7.87 16.14 6.30
N ILE A 158 9.18 15.97 6.06
CA ILE A 158 9.75 15.90 4.72
C ILE A 158 10.56 14.61 4.59
N ALA A 159 10.34 13.89 3.50
CA ALA A 159 11.18 12.80 3.05
C ALA A 159 12.04 13.29 1.87
N ALA A 160 13.35 13.18 2.00
CA ALA A 160 14.29 13.65 1.00
C ALA A 160 15.41 12.63 0.74
N LEU A 161 15.91 12.62 -0.49
CA LEU A 161 17.09 11.84 -0.85
C LEU A 161 18.33 12.71 -0.73
N ALA A 162 19.32 12.22 0.00
CA ALA A 162 20.63 12.83 0.14
C ALA A 162 21.68 12.01 -0.62
N ASP A 163 22.47 12.66 -1.45
CA ASP A 163 23.70 12.07 -1.98
C ASP A 163 24.85 12.18 -0.95
N GLN A 164 26.07 11.85 -1.35
CA GLN A 164 27.24 11.93 -0.47
C GLN A 164 27.45 13.32 0.16
N GLN A 165 27.23 14.41 -0.59
CA GLN A 165 27.37 15.78 -0.09
C GLN A 165 26.23 16.11 0.86
N GLY A 166 24.99 15.77 0.49
CA GLY A 166 23.82 15.96 1.34
C GLY A 166 23.96 15.23 2.67
N SER A 167 24.36 13.96 2.65
CA SER A 167 24.57 13.14 3.85
C SER A 167 25.73 13.66 4.70
N ALA A 168 26.77 14.25 4.10
CA ALA A 168 27.84 14.90 4.84
C ALA A 168 27.35 16.14 5.59
N ALA A 169 26.48 16.96 4.98
CA ALA A 169 25.87 18.11 5.63
C ALA A 169 24.95 17.69 6.80
N ILE A 170 24.17 16.62 6.62
CA ILE A 170 23.32 16.05 7.68
C ILE A 170 24.16 15.52 8.85
N ARG A 171 25.26 14.81 8.57
CA ARG A 171 26.20 14.39 9.63
C ARG A 171 26.82 15.58 10.36
N GLY A 172 27.14 16.65 9.63
CA GLY A 172 27.61 17.92 10.20
C GLY A 172 26.58 18.54 11.15
N TYR A 173 25.28 18.47 10.82
CA TYR A 173 24.21 18.91 11.70
C TYR A 173 24.22 18.16 13.04
N PHE A 174 24.41 16.84 13.02
CA PHE A 174 24.46 16.02 14.25
C PHE A 174 25.78 16.15 15.02
N ALA A 175 26.84 16.68 14.40
CA ALA A 175 28.11 16.94 15.06
C ALA A 175 28.16 18.30 15.79
N GLN A 176 27.10 19.11 15.71
CA GLN A 176 26.99 20.38 16.42
C GLN A 176 27.07 20.16 17.94
N SER A 177 27.79 21.05 18.62
CA SER A 177 27.86 21.11 20.08
C SER A 177 26.95 22.22 20.63
N GLY A 178 26.25 21.96 21.73
CA GLY A 178 25.43 22.96 22.42
C GLY A 178 24.03 22.44 22.75
N SER A 179 23.24 23.28 23.42
CA SER A 179 21.83 22.98 23.74
C SER A 179 20.87 23.37 22.62
N GLU A 180 21.32 24.18 21.66
CA GLU A 180 20.51 24.68 20.54
C GLU A 180 21.10 24.20 19.21
N PHE A 181 20.38 23.34 18.51
CA PHE A 181 20.75 22.88 17.18
C PHE A 181 20.29 23.90 16.15
N LYS A 182 21.22 24.42 15.35
CA LYS A 182 20.86 25.25 14.20
C LYS A 182 20.42 24.32 13.07
N GLY A 183 19.20 24.53 12.57
CA GLY A 183 18.70 23.82 11.40
C GLY A 183 19.54 24.15 10.16
N LEU A 184 19.43 23.31 9.15
CA LEU A 184 20.10 23.49 7.87
C LEU A 184 19.36 24.56 7.05
N GLU A 185 19.98 25.71 6.82
CA GLU A 185 19.41 26.79 6.01
C GLU A 185 20.51 27.56 5.25
N PRO A 186 20.44 27.67 3.91
CA PRO A 186 19.47 27.04 3.02
C PRO A 186 19.61 25.51 3.00
N LEU A 187 18.68 24.80 2.33
CA LEU A 187 18.80 23.36 2.14
C LEU A 187 20.13 23.04 1.42
N PRO A 188 21.03 22.22 2.02
CA PRO A 188 22.31 21.90 1.41
C PRO A 188 22.19 21.29 0.02
N GLN A 189 23.18 21.56 -0.83
CA GLN A 189 23.34 20.85 -2.09
C GLN A 189 23.44 19.33 -1.84
N GLY A 190 22.92 18.57 -2.80
CA GLY A 190 22.88 17.10 -2.71
C GLY A 190 21.69 16.56 -1.95
N ILE A 191 20.83 17.41 -1.37
CA ILE A 191 19.54 17.01 -0.78
C ILE A 191 18.41 17.37 -1.73
N GLN A 192 17.58 16.37 -2.06
CA GLN A 192 16.42 16.52 -2.94
C GLN A 192 15.16 16.14 -2.18
N ILE A 193 14.26 17.11 -1.98
CA ILE A 193 12.92 16.87 -1.41
C ILE A 193 12.13 15.99 -2.37
N MET A 194 11.55 14.90 -1.84
CA MET A 194 10.77 13.95 -2.63
C MET A 194 9.28 13.99 -2.24
N ALA A 195 8.98 14.03 -0.93
CA ALA A 195 7.63 14.11 -0.42
C ALA A 195 7.57 14.96 0.85
N GLN A 196 6.40 15.54 1.11
CA GLN A 196 6.15 16.36 2.28
C GLN A 196 4.71 16.21 2.76
N VAL A 197 4.51 16.27 4.08
CA VAL A 197 3.19 16.25 4.69
C VAL A 197 3.11 17.22 5.86
N ARG A 198 2.03 18.00 5.91
CA ARG A 198 1.76 18.91 7.02
C ARG A 198 1.05 18.17 8.15
N VAL A 199 1.48 18.36 9.38
CA VAL A 199 0.84 17.81 10.59
C VAL A 199 0.63 18.89 11.63
N ILE A 200 -0.24 18.65 12.60
CA ILE A 200 -0.50 19.56 13.74
C ILE A 200 -0.08 18.86 15.02
N ARG A 201 0.70 19.52 15.87
CA ARG A 201 1.08 18.96 17.17
C ARG A 201 -0.12 18.94 18.12
N LYS A 202 -0.41 17.78 18.72
CA LYS A 202 -1.56 17.58 19.63
C LYS A 202 -1.26 17.74 21.11
#